data_AF-A0A1F3Y3Q7-F1
#
_entry.id   AF-A0A1F3Y3Q7-F1
#
_cell.length_a   1.000
_cell.length_b   1.000
_cell.length_c   1.000
_cell.angle_alpha   90.00
_cell.angle_beta   90.00
_cell.angle_gamma   90.00
#
_symmetry.space_group_name_H-M   'P 1'
#
loop_
_entity.id
_entity.type
_entity.pdbx_description
1 polymer ?
#
loop_
_entity_poly.entity_id
_entity_poly.type
_entity_poly.pdbx_seq_one_letter_code
_entity_poly.pdbx_strand_id
1 'polypeptide(L)'
;MDKKNGGSLSGIAAELASSLRDILRAEVRLARAEVTDITGQLSKHVLQAALFGAVAALGILPILAFAVIGLGRLLQENYWLSALIVGVGFMAVGGGLALSAYRKVLHEDLSFPHTRRGLQQQVAVTEKKLDEVAQTTKGRVA
;
A
#
# COMPACT_ATOMS: atom_id res chain seq x y z
N MET A 1 -6.88 49.66 39.26
CA MET A 1 -5.59 49.04 38.88
C MET A 1 -5.92 47.78 38.11
N ASP A 2 -5.75 47.85 36.79
CA ASP A 2 -6.03 46.81 35.81
C ASP A 2 -4.74 45.99 35.57
N LYS A 3 -4.81 44.65 35.58
CA LYS A 3 -3.73 43.77 35.10
C LYS A 3 -4.19 42.31 34.94
N LYS A 4 -3.96 41.79 33.72
CA LYS A 4 -3.89 40.37 33.28
C LYS A 4 -5.18 39.65 32.86
N ASN A 5 -5.79 40.10 31.77
CA ASN A 5 -6.65 39.24 30.92
C ASN A 5 -5.94 38.69 29.65
N GLY A 6 -4.67 39.06 29.42
CA GLY A 6 -3.87 38.56 28.28
C GLY A 6 -3.29 37.14 28.41
N GLY A 7 -3.52 36.47 29.54
CA GLY A 7 -3.02 35.11 29.83
C GLY A 7 -3.98 33.97 29.50
N SER A 8 -5.28 34.24 29.36
CA SER A 8 -6.32 33.21 29.21
C SER A 8 -6.39 32.67 27.77
N LEU A 9 -6.48 33.56 26.78
CA LEU A 9 -6.50 33.18 25.36
C LEU A 9 -5.16 32.59 24.88
N SER A 10 -4.05 33.07 25.43
CA SER A 10 -2.71 32.52 25.16
C SER A 10 -2.48 31.17 25.84
N GLY A 11 -3.05 30.97 27.04
CA GLY A 11 -3.04 29.68 27.75
C GLY A 11 -3.84 28.59 27.02
N ILE A 12 -5.06 28.90 26.57
CA ILE A 12 -5.91 27.96 25.82
C ILE A 12 -5.27 27.59 24.47
N ALA A 13 -4.68 28.56 23.77
CA ALA A 13 -3.96 28.30 22.52
C ALA A 13 -2.73 27.41 22.74
N ALA A 14 -2.01 27.60 23.85
CA ALA A 14 -0.85 26.77 24.20
C ALA A 14 -1.24 25.32 24.56
N GLU A 15 -2.37 25.14 25.25
CA GLU A 15 -2.90 23.82 25.64
C GLU A 15 -3.51 23.05 24.47
N LEU A 16 -4.13 23.75 23.51
CA LEU A 16 -4.61 23.15 22.26
C LEU A 16 -3.43 22.73 21.36
N ALA A 17 -2.36 23.55 21.32
CA ALA A 17 -1.15 23.24 20.58
C ALA A 17 -0.39 22.03 21.18
N SER A 18 -0.39 21.86 22.51
CA SER A 18 0.19 20.65 23.13
C SER A 18 -0.66 19.41 22.82
N SER A 19 -1.99 19.51 22.92
CA SER A 19 -2.91 18.41 22.64
C SER A 19 -2.84 17.92 21.19
N LEU A 20 -2.74 18.85 20.23
CA LEU A 20 -2.55 18.50 18.81
C LEU A 20 -1.21 17.81 18.56
N ARG A 21 -0.13 18.23 19.24
CA ARG A 21 1.18 17.56 19.15
C ARG A 21 1.13 16.13 19.67
N ASP A 22 0.40 15.90 20.75
CA ASP A 22 0.27 14.56 21.34
C ASP A 22 -0.55 13.63 20.44
N ILE A 23 -1.62 14.13 19.81
CA ILE A 23 -2.39 13.38 18.81
C ILE A 23 -1.54 13.06 17.57
N LEU A 24 -0.80 14.04 17.03
CA LEU A 24 0.07 13.82 15.87
C LEU A 24 1.16 12.78 16.17
N ARG A 25 1.75 12.80 17.37
CA ARG A 25 2.71 11.78 17.79
C ARG A 25 2.08 10.40 17.92
N ALA A 26 0.86 10.31 18.43
CA ALA A 26 0.14 9.04 18.52
C ALA A 26 -0.13 8.46 17.13
N GLU A 27 -0.58 9.29 16.18
CA GLU A 27 -0.87 8.88 14.81
C GLU A 27 0.40 8.44 14.06
N VAL A 28 1.50 9.19 14.20
CA VAL A 28 2.81 8.83 13.62
C VAL A 28 3.31 7.51 14.22
N ARG A 29 3.12 7.29 15.52
CA ARG A 29 3.51 6.04 16.20
C ARG A 29 2.68 4.86 15.69
N LEU A 30 1.38 5.06 15.48
CA LEU A 30 0.48 4.03 14.96
C LEU A 30 0.80 3.70 13.50
N ALA A 31 0.95 4.72 12.64
CA ALA A 31 1.36 4.55 11.25
C ALA A 31 2.70 3.81 11.14
N ARG A 32 3.67 4.14 11.99
CA ARG A 32 4.97 3.45 12.03
C ARG A 32 4.82 1.99 12.45
N ALA A 33 3.96 1.68 13.42
CA ALA A 33 3.69 0.31 13.85
C ALA A 33 3.06 -0.51 12.71
N GLU A 34 2.10 0.07 11.99
CA GLU A 34 1.42 -0.59 10.87
C GLU A 34 2.40 -0.83 9.69
N VAL A 35 3.25 0.14 9.35
CA VAL A 35 4.32 -0.05 8.35
C VAL A 35 5.30 -1.16 8.77
N THR A 36 5.64 -1.24 10.06
CA THR A 36 6.56 -2.26 10.59
C THR A 36 5.92 -3.64 10.59
N ASP A 37 4.62 -3.75 10.89
CA ASP A 37 3.89 -5.00 10.85
C ASP A 37 3.70 -5.52 9.41
N ILE A 38 3.37 -4.63 8.46
CA ILE A 38 3.29 -4.95 7.02
C ILE A 38 4.64 -5.46 6.51
N THR A 39 5.75 -4.80 6.86
CA THR A 39 7.10 -5.24 6.46
C THR A 39 7.53 -6.55 7.13
N GLY A 40 7.15 -6.77 8.39
CA GLY A 40 7.39 -8.02 9.11
C GLY A 40 6.71 -9.21 8.42
N GLN A 41 5.45 -9.05 8.01
CA GLN A 41 4.67 -10.09 7.34
C GLN A 41 5.14 -10.35 5.90
N LEU A 42 5.64 -9.33 5.20
CA LEU A 42 6.21 -9.49 3.85
C LEU A 42 7.53 -10.28 3.85
N SER A 43 8.35 -10.16 4.89
CA SER A 43 9.76 -10.60 4.85
C SER A 43 9.98 -12.09 4.51
N LYS A 44 9.25 -13.01 5.15
CA LYS A 44 9.45 -14.46 4.96
C LYS A 44 8.86 -14.96 3.64
N HIS A 45 7.66 -14.50 3.32
CA HIS A 45 6.96 -14.92 2.09
C HIS A 45 7.63 -14.37 0.84
N VAL A 46 8.12 -13.14 0.88
CA VAL A 46 8.86 -12.54 -0.24
C VAL A 46 10.19 -13.25 -0.46
N LEU A 47 10.94 -13.56 0.62
CA LEU A 47 12.21 -14.28 0.48
C LEU A 47 12.01 -15.70 -0.08
N GLN A 48 10.98 -16.41 0.40
CA GLN A 48 10.64 -17.73 -0.10
C GLN A 48 10.16 -17.68 -1.56
N ALA A 49 9.33 -16.70 -1.94
CA ALA A 49 8.92 -16.48 -3.31
C ALA A 49 10.10 -16.14 -4.24
N ALA A 50 11.07 -15.35 -3.76
CA ALA A 50 12.28 -15.04 -4.50
C ALA A 50 13.13 -16.30 -4.76
N LEU A 51 13.29 -17.17 -3.76
CA LEU A 51 14.02 -18.44 -3.91
C LEU A 51 13.31 -19.38 -4.89
N PHE A 52 12.01 -19.59 -4.74
CA PHE A 52 11.25 -20.41 -5.69
C PHE A 52 11.24 -19.82 -7.09
N GLY A 53 11.12 -18.49 -7.20
CA GLY A 53 11.22 -17.78 -8.46
C GLY A 53 12.57 -17.97 -9.15
N ALA A 54 13.66 -17.91 -8.38
CA ALA A 54 15.00 -18.15 -8.91
C ALA A 54 15.17 -19.60 -9.40
N VAL A 55 14.74 -20.59 -8.62
CA VAL A 55 14.80 -22.00 -9.02
C VAL A 55 13.92 -22.27 -10.25
N ALA A 56 12.70 -21.72 -10.28
CA ALA A 56 11.80 -21.84 -11.42
C ALA A 56 12.39 -21.18 -12.68
N ALA A 57 13.03 -20.02 -12.55
CA ALA A 57 13.70 -19.34 -13.66
C ALA A 57 14.84 -20.19 -14.27
N LEU A 58 15.62 -20.87 -13.42
CA LEU A 58 16.65 -21.80 -13.90
C LEU A 58 16.03 -23.03 -14.61
N GLY A 59 14.91 -23.53 -14.13
CA GLY A 59 14.18 -24.66 -14.73
C GLY A 59 13.57 -24.36 -16.10
N ILE A 60 13.32 -23.10 -16.43
CA ILE A 60 12.76 -22.70 -17.73
C ILE A 60 13.75 -22.95 -18.87
N LEU A 61 15.06 -22.79 -18.63
CA LEU A 61 16.10 -22.94 -19.66
C LEU A 61 16.13 -24.36 -20.29
N PRO A 62 16.20 -25.46 -19.52
CA PRO A 62 16.16 -26.80 -20.11
C PRO A 62 14.83 -27.12 -20.79
N ILE A 63 13.70 -26.56 -20.31
CA ILE A 63 12.39 -26.73 -20.96
C ILE A 63 12.34 -26.02 -22.31
N LEU A 64 12.87 -24.80 -22.39
CA LEU A 64 13.02 -24.06 -23.66
C LEU A 64 13.90 -24.83 -24.64
N ALA A 65 15.06 -25.33 -24.17
CA ALA A 65 15.95 -26.14 -24.99
C ALA A 65 15.25 -27.40 -25.51
N PHE A 66 14.52 -28.10 -24.64
CA PHE A 66 13.71 -29.26 -25.02
C PHE A 66 12.65 -28.91 -26.07
N ALA A 67 11.91 -27.82 -25.90
CA ALA A 67 10.90 -27.38 -26.84
C ALA A 67 11.50 -27.04 -28.21
N VAL A 68 12.64 -26.33 -28.24
CA VAL A 68 13.32 -25.97 -29.48
C VAL A 68 13.86 -27.20 -30.20
N ILE A 69 14.51 -28.12 -29.50
CA ILE A 69 15.05 -29.34 -30.12
C ILE A 69 13.92 -30.26 -30.58
N GLY A 70 12.90 -30.45 -29.74
CA GLY A 70 11.74 -31.28 -30.06
C GLY A 70 11.01 -30.77 -31.31
N LEU A 71 10.67 -29.48 -31.33
CA LEU A 71 9.99 -28.87 -32.47
C LEU A 71 10.92 -28.82 -33.71
N GLY A 72 12.23 -28.62 -33.51
CA GLY A 72 13.22 -28.67 -34.61
C GLY A 72 13.24 -30.03 -35.32
N ARG A 73 13.13 -31.14 -34.57
CA ARG A 73 13.01 -32.48 -35.16
C ARG A 73 11.71 -32.67 -35.94
N LEU A 74 10.59 -32.10 -35.47
CA LEU A 74 9.33 -32.14 -36.19
C LEU A 74 9.38 -31.33 -37.50
N LEU A 75 10.17 -30.26 -37.54
CA LEU A 75 10.35 -29.40 -38.72
C LEU A 75 11.54 -29.80 -39.59
N GLN A 76 11.88 -31.09 -39.67
CA GLN A 76 12.97 -31.61 -40.52
C GLN A 76 14.34 -30.99 -40.19
N GLU A 77 14.73 -30.99 -38.91
CA GLU A 77 16.01 -30.43 -38.42
C GLU A 77 16.14 -28.90 -38.58
N ASN A 78 15.02 -28.21 -38.80
CA ASN A 78 15.00 -26.75 -38.92
C ASN A 78 14.93 -26.07 -37.53
N TYR A 79 16.07 -26.04 -36.84
CA TYR A 79 16.18 -25.49 -35.49
C TYR A 79 16.00 -23.97 -35.39
N TRP A 80 16.35 -23.22 -36.43
CA TRP A 80 16.22 -21.75 -36.40
C TRP A 80 14.75 -21.31 -36.38
N LEU A 81 13.91 -21.96 -37.19
CA LEU A 81 12.48 -21.68 -37.23
C LEU A 81 11.79 -22.15 -35.95
N SER A 82 12.20 -23.31 -35.44
CA SER A 82 11.75 -23.82 -34.14
C SER A 82 12.03 -22.84 -33.00
N ALA A 83 13.26 -22.31 -32.91
CA ALA A 83 13.63 -21.32 -31.90
C ALA A 83 12.79 -20.04 -31.98
N LEU A 84 12.49 -19.58 -33.19
CA LEU A 84 11.63 -18.42 -33.41
C LEU A 84 10.20 -18.68 -32.93
N ILE A 85 9.60 -19.83 -33.29
CA ILE A 85 8.23 -20.19 -32.91
C ILE A 85 8.11 -20.31 -31.39
N VAL A 86 9.03 -21.05 -30.76
CA VAL A 86 9.04 -21.24 -29.29
C VAL A 86 9.26 -19.89 -28.60
N GLY A 87 10.21 -19.08 -29.07
CA GLY A 87 10.50 -17.77 -28.49
C GLY A 87 9.32 -16.82 -28.55
N VAL A 88 8.66 -16.71 -29.70
CA VAL A 88 7.45 -15.87 -29.87
C VAL A 88 6.32 -16.38 -28.97
N GLY A 89 6.10 -17.70 -28.92
CA GLY A 89 5.09 -18.29 -28.04
C GLY A 89 5.36 -17.99 -26.57
N PHE A 90 6.61 -18.15 -26.13
CA PHE A 90 7.01 -17.87 -24.75
C PHE A 90 6.89 -16.38 -24.40
N MET A 91 7.24 -15.50 -25.33
CA MET A 91 7.11 -14.05 -25.16
C MET A 91 5.65 -13.60 -25.11
N ALA A 92 4.76 -14.23 -25.90
CA ALA A 92 3.32 -13.97 -25.84
C ALA A 92 2.72 -14.39 -24.50
N VAL A 93 3.04 -15.59 -24.01
CA VAL A 93 2.57 -16.08 -22.71
C VAL A 93 3.15 -15.26 -21.56
N GLY A 94 4.46 -15.08 -21.54
CA GLY A 94 5.15 -14.31 -20.50
C GLY A 94 4.74 -12.84 -20.48
N GLY A 95 4.65 -12.22 -21.65
CA GLY A 95 4.15 -10.86 -21.81
C GLY A 95 2.71 -10.71 -21.33
N GLY A 96 1.83 -11.66 -21.68
CA GLY A 96 0.43 -11.68 -21.22
C GLY A 96 0.31 -11.79 -19.70
N LEU A 97 1.07 -12.69 -19.07
CA LEU A 97 1.12 -12.83 -17.61
C LEU A 97 1.67 -11.57 -16.94
N ALA A 98 2.76 -10.99 -17.47
CA ALA A 98 3.36 -9.76 -16.95
C ALA A 98 2.38 -8.57 -17.04
N LEU A 99 1.68 -8.42 -18.17
CA LEU A 99 0.64 -7.41 -18.35
C LEU A 99 -0.52 -7.60 -17.36
N SER A 100 -0.95 -8.84 -17.13
CA SER A 100 -1.99 -9.16 -16.16
C SER A 100 -1.58 -8.82 -14.73
N ALA A 101 -0.36 -9.22 -14.33
CA ALA A 101 0.21 -8.91 -13.03
C ALA A 101 0.35 -7.40 -12.82
N TYR A 102 0.89 -6.69 -13.83
CA TYR A 102 1.03 -5.23 -13.79
C TYR A 102 -0.32 -4.54 -13.60
N ARG A 103 -1.34 -4.95 -14.36
CA ARG A 103 -2.70 -4.42 -14.23
C ARG A 103 -3.29 -4.70 -12.85
N LYS A 104 -3.02 -5.87 -12.25
CA LYS A 104 -3.54 -6.22 -10.93
C LYS A 104 -2.92 -5.35 -9.84
N VAL A 105 -1.60 -5.18 -9.87
CA VAL A 105 -0.88 -4.30 -8.93
C VAL A 105 -1.32 -2.85 -9.05
N LEU A 106 -1.61 -2.36 -10.26
CA LEU A 106 -2.06 -0.99 -10.48
C LEU A 106 -3.47 -0.70 -9.92
N HIS A 107 -4.31 -1.73 -9.77
CA HIS A 107 -5.66 -1.61 -9.21
C HIS A 107 -5.73 -1.98 -7.73
N GLU A 108 -4.65 -2.51 -7.16
CA GLU A 108 -4.59 -2.87 -5.75
C GLU A 108 -4.30 -1.60 -4.95
N ASP A 109 -5.33 -1.11 -4.26
CA ASP A 109 -5.27 0.13 -3.50
C ASP A 109 -4.35 -0.10 -2.28
N LEU A 110 -3.07 0.29 -2.39
CA LEU A 110 -2.08 0.31 -1.29
C LEU A 110 -2.43 1.36 -0.21
N SER A 111 -3.72 1.66 -0.04
CA SER A 111 -4.26 2.64 0.88
C SER A 111 -4.42 2.01 2.27
N PHE A 112 -3.70 2.55 3.26
CA PHE A 112 -3.77 2.17 4.68
C PHE A 112 -5.24 2.09 5.17
N PRO A 113 -5.80 0.89 5.37
CA PRO A 113 -7.23 0.72 5.65
C PRO A 113 -7.63 1.24 7.04
N HIS A 114 -6.68 1.29 7.98
CA HIS A 114 -6.92 1.75 9.35
C HIS A 114 -6.84 3.28 9.46
N THR A 115 -5.95 3.94 8.71
CA THR A 115 -5.89 5.42 8.64
C THR A 115 -7.20 6.03 8.14
N ARG A 116 -7.88 5.40 7.16
CA ARG A 116 -9.19 5.89 6.68
C ARG A 116 -10.30 5.79 7.72
N ARG A 117 -10.32 4.73 8.54
CA ARG A 117 -11.33 4.57 9.61
C ARG A 117 -11.12 5.57 10.75
N GLY A 118 -9.87 5.84 11.11
CA GLY A 118 -9.51 6.86 12.10
C GLY A 118 -9.99 8.25 11.70
N LEU A 119 -9.81 8.63 10.42
CA LEU A 119 -10.26 9.92 9.90
C LEU A 119 -11.79 10.03 9.85
N GLN A 120 -12.51 8.99 9.44
CA GLN A 120 -13.98 9.03 9.40
C GLN A 120 -14.62 9.12 10.78
N GLN A 121 -14.08 8.40 11.78
CA GLN A 121 -14.58 8.51 13.15
C GLN A 121 -14.34 9.90 13.75
N GLN A 122 -13.22 10.55 13.42
CA GLN A 122 -12.91 11.88 13.94
C GLN A 122 -13.79 12.98 13.35
N VAL A 123 -14.18 12.87 12.07
CA VAL A 123 -15.14 13.82 11.46
C VAL A 123 -16.50 13.73 12.17
N ALA A 124 -17.02 12.51 12.38
CA ALA A 124 -18.32 12.31 13.02
C ALA A 124 -18.36 12.78 14.48
N VAL A 125 -17.27 12.62 15.23
CA VAL A 125 -17.19 13.09 16.62
C VAL A 125 -17.06 14.62 16.69
N THR A 126 -16.38 15.24 15.71
CA THR A 126 -16.20 16.69 15.66
C THR A 126 -17.50 17.42 15.30
N GLU A 127 -18.28 16.88 14.34
CA GLU A 127 -19.61 17.41 14.02
C GLU A 127 -20.54 17.43 15.24
N LYS A 128 -20.58 16.34 16.02
CA LYS A 128 -21.37 16.29 17.25
C LYS A 128 -20.99 17.36 18.27
N LYS A 129 -19.68 17.62 18.44
CA LYS A 129 -19.21 18.64 19.39
C LYS A 129 -19.51 20.06 18.91
N LEU A 130 -19.49 20.31 17.60
CA LEU A 130 -19.89 21.60 17.01
C LEU A 130 -21.36 21.90 17.28
N ASP A 131 -22.24 20.91 17.11
CA ASP A 131 -23.67 21.05 17.37
C ASP A 131 -23.97 21.29 18.86
N GLU A 132 -23.27 20.59 19.75
CA GLU A 132 -23.40 20.75 21.20
C GLU A 132 -22.99 22.15 21.66
N VAL A 133 -21.89 22.69 21.13
CA VAL A 133 -21.42 24.05 21.45
C VAL A 133 -22.34 25.12 20.86
N ALA A 134 -22.87 24.90 19.65
CA ALA A 134 -23.83 25.81 19.02
C ALA A 134 -25.13 25.92 19.84
N GLN A 135 -25.63 24.80 20.36
CA GLN A 135 -26.83 24.80 21.20
C GLN A 135 -26.58 25.42 22.58
N THR A 136 -25.46 25.11 23.22
CA THR A 136 -25.09 25.65 24.53
C THR A 136 -24.88 27.17 24.48
N THR A 137 -24.33 27.68 23.37
CA THR A 137 -24.17 29.13 23.16
C THR A 137 -25.53 29.79 22.91
N LYS A 138 -26.40 29.18 22.10
CA LYS A 138 -27.74 29.73 21.79
C LYS A 138 -28.66 29.78 23.03
N GLY A 139 -28.55 28.82 23.94
CA GLY A 139 -29.31 28.80 25.20
C GLY A 139 -28.81 29.76 26.27
N ARG A 140 -27.61 30.35 26.12
CA ARG A 140 -27.03 31.29 27.09
C ARG A 140 -27.24 32.76 26.70
N VAL A 141 -27.73 33.02 25.49
CA VAL A 141 -27.95 34.38 24.94
C VAL A 141 -29.45 34.71 24.83
N ALA A 142 -30.34 33.75 25.11
CA ALA A 142 -31.78 33.92 25.29
C ALA A 142 -32.12 34.07 26.77
#